data_AF-A0A534SZT1-F1
#
_entry.id   AF-A0A534SZT1-F1
#
_cell.length_a   1.000
_cell.length_b   1.000
_cell.length_c   1.000
_cell.angle_alpha   90.00
_cell.angle_beta   90.00
_cell.angle_gamma   90.00
#
_symmetry.space_group_name_H-M   'P 1'
#
loop_
_entity.id
_entity.type
_entity.pdbx_description
1 polymer ?
#
loop_
_entity_poly.entity_id
_entity_poly.type
_entity_poly.pdbx_seq_one_letter_code
_entity_poly.pdbx_strand_id
1 'polypeptide(L)'
;MEHQQVAIEVVRQYLEHEFPGRDVTDFKDKPYRGHTFRVDDETGTRVAGLTLPTAIVDDLHDADPTRFAEGLRDMLDKQQVAAGLRAEGRRKRVILTRDGYSVFSL
;
A
#
# COMPACT_ATOMS: atom_id res chain seq x y z
N MET A 1 -2.82 -14.99 9.74
CA MET A 1 -1.47 -14.41 9.90
C MET A 1 -0.68 -14.47 8.60
N GLU A 2 -0.77 -15.58 7.85
CA GLU A 2 -0.10 -15.76 6.56
C GLU A 2 -0.47 -14.69 5.52
N HIS A 3 -1.77 -14.49 5.21
CA HIS A 3 -2.23 -13.48 4.23
C HIS A 3 -1.83 -12.05 4.57
N GLN A 4 -1.73 -11.71 5.86
CA GLN A 4 -1.31 -10.37 6.26
C GLN A 4 0.17 -10.12 5.94
N GLN A 5 1.02 -11.12 6.13
CA GLN A 5 2.44 -11.02 5.79
C GLN A 5 2.63 -10.98 4.28
N VAL A 6 1.90 -11.83 3.54
CA VAL A 6 1.87 -11.79 2.06
C VAL A 6 1.42 -10.42 1.56
N ALA A 7 0.38 -9.83 2.17
CA ALA A 7 -0.10 -8.50 1.78
C ALA A 7 0.97 -7.42 1.95
N ILE A 8 1.72 -7.48 3.06
CA ILE A 8 2.81 -6.55 3.34
C ILE A 8 3.91 -6.70 2.28
N GLU A 9 4.31 -7.93 1.98
CA GLU A 9 5.34 -8.21 0.98
C GLU A 9 4.93 -7.75 -0.42
N VAL A 10 3.68 -8.04 -0.84
CA VAL A 10 3.17 -7.62 -2.16
C VAL A 10 3.15 -6.10 -2.29
N VAL A 11 2.63 -5.38 -1.29
CA VAL A 11 2.60 -3.91 -1.33
C VAL A 11 4.01 -3.34 -1.29
N ARG A 12 4.92 -3.91 -0.48
CA ARG A 12 6.31 -3.46 -0.43
C ARG A 12 6.98 -3.62 -1.80
N GLN A 13 6.90 -4.81 -2.40
CA GLN A 13 7.49 -5.07 -3.72
C GLN A 13 6.89 -4.19 -4.81
N TYR A 14 5.58 -3.94 -4.76
CA TYR A 14 4.91 -3.00 -5.66
C TYR A 14 5.49 -1.59 -5.54
N LEU A 15 5.65 -1.08 -4.30
CA LEU A 15 6.19 0.26 -4.07
C LEU A 15 7.67 0.36 -4.44
N GLU A 16 8.48 -0.65 -4.15
CA GLU A 16 9.89 -0.71 -4.56
C GLU A 16 10.04 -0.69 -6.08
N HIS A 17 9.13 -1.36 -6.80
CA HIS A 17 9.09 -1.34 -8.26
C HIS A 17 8.70 0.03 -8.82
N GLU A 18 7.65 0.64 -8.26
CA GLU A 18 7.11 1.92 -8.74
C GLU A 18 7.95 3.14 -8.31
N PHE A 19 8.74 3.00 -7.25
CA PHE A 19 9.59 4.05 -6.70
C PHE A 19 11.04 3.57 -6.61
N PRO A 20 11.72 3.36 -7.76
CA PRO A 20 13.08 2.82 -7.76
C PRO A 20 14.05 3.75 -7.03
N GLY A 21 14.94 3.16 -6.22
CA GLY A 21 15.93 3.90 -5.42
C GLY A 21 15.34 4.64 -4.21
N ARG A 22 14.10 4.30 -3.80
CA ARG A 22 13.46 4.82 -2.60
C ARG A 22 13.39 3.76 -1.52
N ASP A 23 13.45 4.19 -0.27
CA ASP A 23 13.28 3.30 0.88
C ASP A 23 11.80 3.14 1.20
N VAL A 24 11.35 1.88 1.32
CA VAL A 24 9.97 1.55 1.69
C VAL A 24 9.97 0.97 3.09
N THR A 25 9.27 1.65 4.01
CA THR A 25 9.05 1.18 5.37
C THR A 25 7.56 0.94 5.62
N ASP A 26 7.22 -0.06 6.43
CA ASP A 26 5.85 -0.31 6.85
C ASP A 26 5.72 -0.25 8.37
N PHE A 27 4.53 0.12 8.84
CA PHE A 27 4.18 0.10 10.25
C PHE A 27 2.68 -0.11 10.45
N LYS A 28 2.33 -0.72 11.59
CA LYS A 28 0.93 -0.91 11.96
C LYS A 28 0.29 0.44 12.29
N ASP A 29 -0.79 0.73 11.58
CA ASP A 29 -1.55 1.97 11.72
C ASP A 29 -2.85 1.71 12.48
N LYS A 30 -2.87 2.10 13.75
CA LYS A 30 -4.03 1.91 14.64
C LYS A 30 -5.24 2.76 14.22
N PRO A 31 -5.09 4.09 13.95
CA PRO A 31 -6.19 4.91 13.46
C PRO A 31 -6.94 4.33 12.26
N TYR A 32 -6.22 3.81 11.26
CA TYR A 32 -6.82 3.29 10.03
C TYR A 32 -7.04 1.77 10.03
N ARG A 33 -6.77 1.11 11.17
CA ARG A 33 -6.90 -0.35 11.34
C ARG A 33 -6.26 -1.12 10.18
N GLY A 34 -4.96 -0.92 9.98
CA GLY A 34 -4.26 -1.53 8.87
C GLY A 34 -2.75 -1.38 8.95
N HIS A 35 -2.09 -1.49 7.81
CA HIS A 35 -0.66 -1.22 7.65
C HIS A 35 -0.47 0.00 6.79
N THR A 36 0.42 0.89 7.21
CA THR A 36 0.82 2.06 6.41
C THR A 36 2.25 1.88 5.95
N PHE A 37 2.43 2.04 4.65
CA PHE A 37 3.70 2.07 3.94
C PHE A 37 4.09 3.52 3.72
N ARG A 38 5.35 3.81 4.00
CA ARG A 38 5.97 5.11 3.78
C ARG A 38 7.12 4.91 2.79
N VAL A 39 7.10 5.72 1.74
CA VAL A 39 8.17 5.79 0.75
C VAL A 39 8.97 7.05 1.03
N ASP A 40 10.25 6.89 1.30
CA ASP A 40 11.19 7.95 1.63
C ASP A 40 12.25 8.12 0.53
N ASP A 41 12.73 9.35 0.34
CA ASP A 41 13.92 9.60 -0.47
C ASP A 41 15.22 9.27 0.29
N GLU A 42 16.36 9.41 -0.39
CA GLU A 42 17.70 9.17 0.16
C GLU A 42 18.03 10.04 1.39
N THR A 43 17.28 11.13 1.61
CA THR A 43 17.44 12.01 2.77
C THR A 43 16.55 11.61 3.95
N GLY A 44 15.75 10.54 3.80
CA GLY A 44 14.72 10.12 4.76
C GLY A 44 13.45 10.98 4.72
N THR A 45 13.28 11.81 3.69
CA THR A 45 12.09 12.65 3.54
C THR A 45 10.98 11.85 2.85
N ARG A 46 9.80 11.87 3.45
CA ARG A 46 8.62 11.20 2.88
C ARG A 46 8.27 11.81 1.52
N VAL A 47 8.14 10.95 0.52
CA VAL A 47 7.64 11.34 -0.81
C VAL A 47 6.24 10.80 -1.07
N ALA A 48 5.88 9.66 -0.47
CA ALA A 48 4.54 9.10 -0.58
C ALA A 48 4.16 8.28 0.66
N GLY A 49 2.88 7.92 0.79
CA GLY A 49 2.52 6.84 1.68
C GLY A 49 1.13 6.30 1.41
N LEU A 50 1.02 5.00 1.61
CA LEU A 50 -0.11 4.16 1.28
C LEU A 50 -0.57 3.45 2.55
N THR A 51 -1.86 3.47 2.85
CA THR A 51 -2.44 2.61 3.88
C THR A 51 -3.21 1.48 3.21
N LEU A 52 -2.90 0.25 3.62
CA LEU A 52 -3.65 -0.96 3.36
C LEU A 52 -4.52 -1.27 4.60
N PRO A 53 -5.84 -1.01 4.57
CA PRO A 53 -6.73 -1.39 5.66
C PRO A 53 -6.80 -2.90 5.81
N THR A 54 -6.91 -3.40 7.06
CA THR A 54 -7.10 -4.85 7.32
C THR A 54 -8.35 -5.39 6.63
N ALA A 55 -9.41 -4.59 6.50
CA ALA A 55 -10.63 -4.99 5.80
C ALA A 55 -10.40 -5.38 4.33
N ILE A 56 -9.44 -4.76 3.65
CA ILE A 56 -9.08 -5.13 2.26
C ILE A 56 -8.38 -6.49 2.23
N VAL A 57 -7.52 -6.75 3.22
CA VAL A 57 -6.83 -8.04 3.37
C VAL A 57 -7.85 -9.15 3.66
N ASP A 58 -8.82 -8.87 4.53
CA ASP A 58 -9.89 -9.81 4.88
C ASP A 58 -10.83 -10.09 3.69
N ASP A 59 -11.17 -9.07 2.89
CA ASP A 59 -12.03 -9.21 1.70
C ASP A 59 -11.36 -10.03 0.58
N LEU A 60 -10.05 -9.89 0.41
CA LEU A 60 -9.27 -10.62 -0.59
C LEU A 60 -8.88 -12.03 -0.16
N HIS A 61 -9.20 -12.43 1.08
CA HIS A 61 -8.82 -13.70 1.69
C HIS A 61 -9.52 -14.90 1.04
N ASP A 62 -9.16 -15.18 -0.22
CA ASP A 62 -9.32 -16.49 -0.80
C ASP A 62 -8.33 -17.45 -0.15
N ALA A 63 -8.69 -18.73 -0.06
CA ALA A 63 -7.94 -19.72 0.73
C ALA A 63 -6.51 -20.02 0.22
N ASP A 64 -6.08 -19.41 -0.88
CA ASP A 64 -4.75 -19.58 -1.50
C ASP A 64 -3.92 -18.28 -1.47
N PRO A 65 -2.70 -18.28 -0.88
CA PRO A 65 -1.82 -17.12 -0.79
C PRO A 65 -1.36 -16.54 -2.12
N THR A 66 -1.18 -17.38 -3.15
CA THR A 66 -0.72 -16.92 -4.46
C THR A 66 -1.81 -16.14 -5.17
N ARG A 67 -3.05 -16.64 -5.19
CA ARG A 67 -4.21 -15.92 -5.73
C ARG A 67 -4.46 -14.61 -4.98
N PHE A 68 -4.30 -14.63 -3.65
CA PHE A 68 -4.37 -13.42 -2.85
C PHE A 68 -3.35 -12.37 -3.31
N ALA A 69 -2.09 -12.77 -3.50
CA ALA A 69 -1.02 -11.87 -3.93
C ALA A 69 -1.28 -11.29 -5.33
N GLU A 70 -1.72 -12.12 -6.27
CA GLU A 70 -2.09 -11.69 -7.62
C GLU A 70 -3.27 -10.71 -7.60
N GLY A 71 -4.32 -11.02 -6.84
CA GLY A 71 -5.50 -10.16 -6.71
C GLY A 71 -5.18 -8.79 -6.09
N LEU A 72 -4.34 -8.77 -5.05
CA LEU A 72 -3.90 -7.51 -4.44
C LEU A 72 -3.05 -6.68 -5.41
N ARG A 73 -2.13 -7.30 -6.15
CA ARG A 73 -1.32 -6.61 -7.16
C ARG A 73 -2.17 -6.03 -8.28
N ASP A 74 -3.07 -6.85 -8.84
CA ASP A 74 -4.00 -6.43 -9.88
C ASP A 74 -4.89 -5.26 -9.42
N MET A 75 -5.31 -5.26 -8.15
CA MET A 75 -6.05 -4.15 -7.56
C MET A 75 -5.21 -2.86 -7.50
N LEU A 76 -3.95 -2.94 -7.04
CA LEU A 76 -3.04 -1.78 -6.99
C LEU A 76 -2.81 -1.18 -8.39
N ASP A 77 -2.63 -2.02 -9.40
CA ASP A 77 -2.44 -1.62 -10.80
C ASP A 77 -3.72 -1.02 -11.41
N LYS A 78 -4.85 -1.72 -11.33
CA LYS A 78 -6.14 -1.26 -11.87
C LYS A 78 -6.58 0.08 -11.29
N GLN A 79 -6.33 0.27 -10.01
CA GLN A 79 -6.70 1.50 -9.31
C GLN A 79 -5.65 2.63 -9.48
N GLN A 80 -4.57 2.38 -10.23
CA GLN A 80 -3.52 3.36 -10.52
C GLN A 80 -2.93 3.98 -9.24
N VAL A 81 -2.72 3.16 -8.21
CA VAL A 81 -2.31 3.62 -6.88
C VAL A 81 -0.99 4.38 -6.91
N ALA A 82 -0.02 3.93 -7.72
CA ALA A 82 1.24 4.65 -7.89
C ALA A 82 1.08 6.04 -8.52
N ALA A 83 0.14 6.22 -9.46
CA ALA A 83 -0.17 7.54 -10.00
C ALA A 83 -0.77 8.45 -8.92
N GLY A 84 -1.71 7.93 -8.12
CA GLY A 84 -2.25 8.63 -6.96
C GLY A 84 -1.15 9.03 -5.96
N LEU A 85 -0.27 8.10 -5.60
CA LEU A 85 0.84 8.36 -4.68
C LEU A 85 1.78 9.46 -5.20
N ARG A 86 2.11 9.45 -6.50
CA ARG A 86 2.94 10.49 -7.14
C ARG A 86 2.25 11.86 -7.18
N ALA A 87 0.94 11.88 -7.45
CA ALA A 87 0.15 13.12 -7.52
C ALA A 87 -0.05 13.79 -6.16
N GLU A 88 -0.29 13.00 -5.11
CA GLU A 88 -0.60 13.53 -3.78
C GLU A 88 0.64 13.98 -3.01
N GLY A 89 1.80 13.36 -3.30
CA GLY A 89 3.10 13.73 -2.76
C GLY A 89 3.20 13.62 -1.24
N ARG A 90 4.13 14.40 -0.65
CA ARG A 90 4.59 14.24 0.74
C ARG A 90 3.58 14.53 1.85
N ARG A 91 2.56 15.37 1.59
CA ARG A 91 1.65 15.90 2.63
C ARG A 91 0.38 15.09 2.84
N LYS A 92 0.10 14.20 1.91
CA LYS A 92 -1.14 13.44 1.90
C LYS A 92 -0.82 11.96 1.96
N ARG A 93 -1.85 11.16 2.20
CA ARG A 93 -1.77 9.73 2.31
C ARG A 93 -2.86 9.11 1.45
N VAL A 94 -2.49 8.09 0.70
CA VAL A 94 -3.43 7.30 -0.09
C VAL A 94 -3.90 6.14 0.77
N ILE A 95 -5.20 5.89 0.83
CA ILE A 95 -5.80 4.78 1.57
C ILE A 95 -6.47 3.89 0.54
N LEU A 96 -6.04 2.62 0.48
CA LEU A 96 -6.58 1.65 -0.45
C LEU A 96 -8.03 1.30 -0.07
N THR A 97 -8.91 1.25 -1.05
CA THR A 97 -10.32 0.89 -0.89
C THR A 97 -10.70 -0.14 -1.93
N ARG A 98 -11.90 -0.72 -1.82
CA ARG A 98 -12.39 -1.70 -2.78
C ARG A 98 -12.57 -1.11 -4.19
N ASP A 99 -13.01 0.13 -4.28
CA ASP A 99 -13.39 0.79 -5.54
C ASP A 99 -12.29 1.68 -6.13
N GLY A 100 -11.12 1.75 -5.49
CA GLY A 100 -10.08 2.72 -5.81
C GLY A 100 -9.26 3.08 -4.60
N TYR A 101 -8.89 4.34 -4.48
CA TYR A 101 -8.25 4.85 -3.28
C TYR A 101 -8.89 6.15 -2.80
N SER A 102 -8.80 6.38 -1.50
CA SER A 102 -9.12 7.66 -0.87
C SER A 102 -7.84 8.43 -0.57
N VAL A 103 -7.93 9.75 -0.52
CA VAL A 103 -6.81 10.62 -0.17
C VAL A 103 -7.10 11.32 1.14
N PHE A 104 -6.17 11.25 2.08
CA PHE A 104 -6.27 11.84 3.40
C PHE A 104 -5.13 12.83 3.64
N SER A 105 -5.46 14.02 4.14
CA SER A 105 -4.47 15.04 4.54
C SER A 105 -3.91 14.72 5.92
N LEU A 106 -2.58 14.75 6.07
CA LEU A 106 -1.90 14.50 7.35
C LEU A 106 -1.77 15.74 8.21
#